data_AF-A0A6C0LSR4-F1
#
_entry.id   AF-A0A6C0LSR4-F1
#
_cell.length_a   1.000
_cell.length_b   1.000
_cell.length_c   1.000
_cell.angle_alpha   90.00
_cell.angle_beta   90.00
_cell.angle_gamma   90.00
#
_symmetry.space_group_name_H-M   'P 1'
#
loop_
_entity.id
_entity.type
_entity.pdbx_description
1 polymer ?
#
loop_
_entity_poly.entity_id
_entity_poly.type
_entity_poly.pdbx_seq_one_letter_code
_entity_poly.pdbx_strand_id
1 'polypeptide(L)'
;MPSNLNNSIRIVIAVVYALTLALFILLWEARLIPIPLVIPVWLGFIAFLPFLAYVESLAANSLIQYLGCQKVNFVPQLMNSLAAPALIAALWTLLYFLPGLRYPVEGLFLNQSAELKKGLSSGFYVFWIALYAQTYSNGLAQTC
;
A
#
# COMPACT_ATOMS: atom_id res chain seq x y z
N MET A 1 4.13 -22.09 -18.14
CA MET A 1 2.92 -22.07 -19.03
C MET A 1 2.32 -20.66 -18.95
N PRO A 2 1.80 -20.05 -20.02
CA PRO A 2 1.23 -18.70 -19.91
C PRO A 2 0.03 -18.74 -18.95
N SER A 3 0.05 -17.89 -17.91
CA SER A 3 -1.04 -17.80 -16.95
C SER A 3 -2.27 -17.17 -17.61
N ASN A 4 -3.39 -17.90 -17.69
CA ASN A 4 -4.65 -17.41 -18.28
C ASN A 4 -5.47 -16.51 -17.34
N LEU A 5 -4.85 -15.90 -16.33
CA LEU A 5 -5.58 -15.08 -15.37
C LEU A 5 -6.03 -13.76 -16.02
N ASN A 6 -7.33 -13.52 -15.99
CA ASN A 6 -7.95 -12.31 -16.54
C ASN A 6 -7.34 -11.03 -15.92
N ASN A 7 -6.92 -10.08 -16.75
CA ASN A 7 -6.36 -8.80 -16.33
C ASN A 7 -7.31 -8.01 -15.42
N SER A 8 -8.63 -8.12 -15.61
CA SER A 8 -9.60 -7.45 -14.74
C SER A 8 -9.51 -7.94 -13.30
N ILE A 9 -9.30 -9.24 -13.07
CA ILE A 9 -9.15 -9.80 -11.72
C ILE A 9 -7.91 -9.22 -11.05
N ARG A 10 -6.81 -9.08 -11.79
CA ARG A 10 -5.54 -8.53 -11.29
C ARG A 10 -5.68 -7.07 -10.90
N ILE A 11 -6.38 -6.28 -11.72
CA ILE A 11 -6.66 -4.88 -11.44
C ILE A 11 -7.53 -4.76 -10.18
N VAL A 12 -8.59 -5.56 -10.06
CA VAL A 12 -9.46 -5.54 -8.88
C VAL A 12 -8.66 -5.87 -7.62
N ILE A 13 -7.81 -6.91 -7.65
CA ILE A 13 -6.93 -7.25 -6.52
C ILE A 13 -6.00 -6.08 -6.16
N ALA A 14 -5.37 -5.45 -7.16
CA ALA A 14 -4.47 -4.31 -6.93
C ALA A 14 -5.21 -3.08 -6.38
N VAL A 15 -6.43 -2.82 -6.83
CA VAL A 15 -7.27 -1.71 -6.33
C VAL A 15 -7.70 -1.97 -4.89
N VAL A 16 -8.14 -3.19 -4.57
CA VAL A 16 -8.52 -3.55 -3.20
C VAL A 16 -7.31 -3.40 -2.26
N TYR A 17 -6.15 -3.92 -2.67
CA TYR A 17 -4.88 -3.76 -1.96
C TYR A 17 -4.49 -2.28 -1.74
N ALA A 18 -4.63 -1.44 -2.76
CA ALA A 18 -4.31 -0.02 -2.63
C ALA A 18 -5.28 0.70 -1.68
N LEU A 19 -6.57 0.34 -1.73
CA LEU A 19 -7.60 0.93 -0.87
C LEU A 19 -7.42 0.54 0.60
N THR A 20 -7.11 -0.73 0.90
CA THR A 20 -6.89 -1.18 2.28
C THR A 20 -5.75 -0.42 2.95
N LEU A 21 -4.61 -0.29 2.27
CA LEU A 21 -3.46 0.45 2.78
C LEU A 21 -3.70 1.96 2.89
N ALA A 22 -4.36 2.55 1.90
CA ALA A 22 -4.72 3.97 1.91
C ALA A 22 -5.68 4.32 3.05
N LEU A 23 -6.70 3.49 3.26
CA LEU A 23 -7.65 3.66 4.36
C LEU A 23 -6.95 3.48 5.71
N PHE A 24 -6.07 2.49 5.84
CA PHE A 24 -5.30 2.28 7.07
C PHE A 24 -4.50 3.54 7.43
N ILE A 25 -3.69 4.07 6.51
CA ILE A 25 -2.84 5.23 6.83
C ILE A 25 -3.65 6.50 7.05
N LEU A 26 -4.78 6.66 6.34
CA LEU A 26 -5.71 7.76 6.56
C LEU A 26 -6.27 7.70 7.97
N LEU A 27 -6.82 6.56 8.38
CA LEU A 27 -7.39 6.38 9.72
C LEU A 27 -6.33 6.59 10.82
N TRP A 28 -5.09 6.14 10.57
CA TRP A 28 -3.97 6.29 11.48
C TRP A 28 -3.54 7.75 11.64
N GLU A 29 -3.21 8.45 10.54
CA GLU A 29 -2.70 9.82 10.59
C GLU A 29 -3.79 10.86 10.88
N ALA A 30 -5.04 10.63 10.47
CA ALA A 30 -6.16 11.50 10.83
C ALA A 30 -6.63 11.32 12.28
N ARG A 31 -6.03 10.38 13.03
CA ARG A 31 -6.38 10.03 14.42
C ARG A 31 -7.87 9.69 14.60
N LEU A 32 -8.45 9.05 13.59
CA LEU A 32 -9.86 8.62 13.63
C LEU A 32 -10.05 7.37 14.50
N ILE A 33 -8.95 6.66 14.78
CA ILE A 33 -8.92 5.56 15.74
C ILE A 33 -8.37 6.12 17.07
N PRO A 34 -8.98 5.80 18.23
CA PRO A 34 -8.44 6.15 19.53
C PRO A 34 -7.18 5.31 19.79
N ILE A 35 -6.06 5.73 19.23
CA ILE A 35 -4.76 5.12 19.48
C ILE A 35 -4.35 5.53 20.91
N PRO A 36 -3.97 4.58 21.79
CA PRO A 36 -3.52 4.93 23.13
C PRO A 36 -2.34 5.90 23.05
N LEU A 37 -2.34 6.91 23.94
CA LEU A 37 -1.41 8.05 23.96
C LEU A 37 0.09 7.67 23.92
N VAL A 38 0.40 6.40 24.18
CA VAL A 38 1.76 5.83 24.24
C VAL A 38 2.30 5.47 22.85
N ILE A 39 1.47 5.21 21.84
CA ILE A 39 1.95 4.79 20.52
C ILE A 39 2.29 6.02 19.67
N PRO A 40 3.55 6.20 19.25
CA PRO A 40 3.93 7.33 18.42
C PRO A 40 3.27 7.29 17.03
N VAL A 41 2.80 8.44 16.55
CA VAL A 41 2.10 8.54 15.25
C VAL A 41 2.98 8.09 14.08
N TRP A 42 4.30 8.31 14.15
CA TRP A 42 5.24 7.91 13.10
C TRP A 42 5.36 6.38 12.93
N LEU A 43 4.99 5.60 13.95
CA LEU A 43 5.08 4.14 13.94
C LEU A 43 4.12 3.50 12.93
N GLY A 44 3.00 4.16 12.65
CA GLY A 44 2.06 3.75 11.61
C GLY A 44 2.71 3.69 10.24
N PHE A 45 3.50 4.71 9.89
CA PHE A 45 4.12 4.80 8.58
C PHE A 45 5.41 3.96 8.48
N ILE A 46 6.19 3.86 9.56
CA ILE A 46 7.50 3.17 9.53
C ILE A 46 7.39 1.65 9.73
N ALA A 47 6.45 1.19 10.56
CA ALA A 47 6.37 -0.22 10.94
C ALA A 47 5.07 -0.87 10.47
N PHE A 48 3.92 -0.33 10.86
CA PHE A 48 2.64 -1.00 10.61
C PHE A 48 2.26 -1.01 9.12
N LEU A 49 2.38 0.12 8.43
CA LEU A 49 2.02 0.22 7.02
C LEU A 49 2.91 -0.67 6.13
N PRO A 50 4.26 -0.69 6.26
CA PRO A 50 5.09 -1.62 5.51
C PRO A 50 4.82 -3.09 5.85
N PHE A 51 4.57 -3.41 7.12
CA PHE A 51 4.20 -4.77 7.52
C PHE A 51 2.89 -5.23 6.89
N LEU A 52 1.84 -4.41 6.97
CA LEU A 52 0.56 -4.68 6.33
C LEU A 52 0.71 -4.80 4.81
N ALA A 53 1.46 -3.88 4.19
CA ALA A 53 1.73 -3.91 2.76
C ALA A 53 2.42 -5.20 2.32
N TYR A 54 3.37 -5.70 3.10
CA TYR A 54 4.03 -6.97 2.83
C TYR A 54 3.07 -8.16 2.94
N VAL A 55 2.33 -8.25 4.04
CA VAL A 55 1.39 -9.37 4.29
C VAL A 55 0.29 -9.42 3.24
N GLU A 56 -0.33 -8.26 2.94
CA GLU A 56 -1.36 -8.18 1.91
C GLU A 56 -0.80 -8.47 0.52
N SER A 57 0.43 -8.04 0.22
CA SER A 57 1.07 -8.31 -1.07
C SER A 57 1.37 -9.79 -1.22
N LEU A 58 1.83 -10.46 -0.16
CA LEU A 58 2.06 -11.90 -0.15
C LEU A 58 0.76 -12.68 -0.36
N ALA A 59 -0.32 -12.28 0.30
CA ALA A 59 -1.63 -12.88 0.11
C ALA A 59 -2.16 -12.69 -1.32
N ALA A 60 -2.09 -11.46 -1.86
CA ALA A 60 -2.55 -11.12 -3.20
C ALA A 60 -1.75 -11.86 -4.28
N ASN A 61 -0.42 -11.87 -4.17
CA ASN A 61 0.46 -12.54 -5.11
C ASN A 61 0.28 -14.06 -5.09
N SER A 62 0.17 -14.64 -3.89
CA SER A 62 -0.10 -16.09 -3.73
C SER A 62 -1.46 -16.47 -4.31
N LEU A 63 -2.48 -15.64 -4.11
CA LEU A 63 -3.79 -15.82 -4.71
C LEU A 63 -3.72 -15.77 -6.25
N ILE A 64 -3.02 -14.78 -6.81
CA ILE A 64 -2.83 -14.64 -8.26
C ILE A 64 -2.11 -15.85 -8.84
N GLN A 65 -1.03 -16.30 -8.21
CA GLN A 65 -0.28 -17.46 -8.67
C GLN A 65 -1.11 -18.73 -8.55
N TYR A 66 -1.87 -18.90 -7.47
CA TYR A 66 -2.78 -20.05 -7.33
C TYR A 66 -3.86 -20.05 -8.41
N LEU A 67 -4.51 -18.91 -8.66
CA LEU A 67 -5.55 -18.80 -9.70
C LEU A 67 -4.99 -19.03 -11.11
N GLY A 68 -3.76 -18.58 -11.38
CA GLY A 68 -3.12 -18.72 -12.69
C GLY A 68 -2.43 -20.06 -12.95
N CYS A 69 -1.77 -20.63 -11.93
CA CYS A 69 -0.85 -21.76 -12.04
C CYS A 69 -1.31 -23.00 -11.24
N GLN A 70 -2.37 -22.90 -10.43
CA GLN A 70 -2.85 -23.95 -9.50
C GLN A 70 -1.79 -24.44 -8.50
N LYS A 71 -0.71 -23.66 -8.33
CA LYS A 71 0.41 -23.91 -7.44
C LYS A 71 0.96 -22.57 -6.95
N VAL A 72 1.53 -22.56 -5.75
CA VAL A 72 2.20 -21.38 -5.18
C VAL A 72 3.66 -21.73 -4.96
N ASN A 73 4.56 -20.96 -5.57
CA ASN A 73 5.98 -21.02 -5.28
C ASN A 73 6.32 -19.91 -4.29
N PHE A 74 6.42 -20.28 -3.01
CA PHE A 74 6.56 -19.31 -1.93
C PHE A 74 7.83 -18.46 -2.01
N VAL A 75 8.95 -19.01 -2.48
CA VAL A 75 10.24 -18.27 -2.47
C VAL A 75 10.21 -17.03 -3.37
N PRO A 76 9.84 -17.12 -4.67
CA PRO A 76 9.62 -15.95 -5.49
C PRO A 76 8.56 -15.00 -4.94
N GLN A 77 7.47 -15.51 -4.35
CA GLN A 77 6.42 -14.64 -3.82
C GLN A 77 6.88 -13.82 -2.62
N LEU A 78 7.65 -14.40 -1.70
CA LEU A 78 8.24 -13.67 -0.57
C LEU A 78 9.11 -12.50 -1.07
N MET A 79 9.91 -12.72 -2.13
CA MET A 79 10.75 -11.67 -2.70
C MET A 79 9.94 -10.60 -3.45
N ASN A 80 8.98 -11.02 -4.28
CA ASN A 80 8.16 -10.11 -5.07
C ASN A 80 7.24 -9.23 -4.20
N SER A 81 6.82 -9.74 -3.04
CA SER A 81 5.99 -9.01 -2.08
C SER A 81 6.75 -7.92 -1.32
N LEU A 82 8.08 -7.82 -1.46
CA LEU A 82 8.88 -6.73 -0.89
C LEU A 82 8.79 -5.43 -1.70
N ALA A 83 8.29 -5.47 -2.95
CA ALA A 83 8.23 -4.28 -3.80
C ALA A 83 7.37 -3.16 -3.18
N ALA A 84 6.20 -3.51 -2.66
CA ALA A 84 5.29 -2.54 -2.05
C ALA A 84 5.79 -1.92 -0.74
N PRO A 85 6.24 -2.69 0.28
CA PRO A 85 6.81 -2.10 1.48
C PRO A 85 8.05 -1.25 1.18
N ALA A 86 8.90 -1.66 0.22
CA ALA A 86 10.05 -0.86 -0.19
C ALA A 86 9.65 0.49 -0.81
N LEU A 87 8.66 0.49 -1.70
CA LEU A 87 8.17 1.73 -2.31
C LEU A 87 7.46 2.64 -1.31
N ILE A 88 6.67 2.08 -0.38
CA ILE A 88 6.03 2.84 0.71
C ILE A 88 7.09 3.46 1.61
N ALA A 89 8.15 2.74 1.95
CA ALA A 89 9.26 3.28 2.73
C ALA A 89 9.97 4.42 1.96
N ALA A 90 10.19 4.26 0.66
CA ALA A 90 10.76 5.31 -0.18
C ALA A 90 9.88 6.57 -0.23
N LEU A 91 8.55 6.40 -0.36
CA LEU A 91 7.59 7.50 -0.29
C LEU A 91 7.65 8.21 1.06
N TRP A 92 7.72 7.45 2.16
CA TRP A 92 7.85 8.04 3.49
C TRP A 92 9.09 8.92 3.60
N THR A 93 10.23 8.40 3.18
CA THR A 93 11.50 9.14 3.17
C THR A 93 11.38 10.40 2.32
N LEU A 94 10.76 10.31 1.14
CA LEU A 94 10.54 11.45 0.26
C LEU A 94 9.66 12.53 0.94
N LEU A 95 8.53 12.14 1.52
CA LEU A 95 7.61 13.07 2.21
C LEU A 95 8.22 13.66 3.49
N TYR A 96 9.14 12.94 4.14
CA TYR A 96 9.87 13.43 5.30
C TYR A 96 10.83 14.56 4.91
N PHE A 97 11.62 14.39 3.84
CA PHE A 97 12.57 15.42 3.38
C PHE A 97 11.91 16.54 2.58
N LEU A 98 10.79 16.26 1.90
CA LEU A 98 10.06 17.20 1.05
C LEU A 98 8.59 17.28 1.50
N PRO A 99 8.31 17.86 2.68
CA PRO A 99 6.94 17.96 3.19
C PRO A 99 6.04 18.79 2.27
N GLY A 100 6.62 19.68 1.45
CA GLY A 100 5.90 20.48 0.47
C GLY A 100 5.17 19.67 -0.60
N LEU A 101 5.55 18.41 -0.80
CA LEU A 101 4.81 17.50 -1.68
C LEU A 101 3.41 17.20 -1.17
N ARG A 102 3.09 17.41 0.11
CA ARG A 102 1.74 17.20 0.63
C ARG A 102 0.76 18.31 0.26
N TYR A 103 1.25 19.53 0.04
CA TYR A 103 0.41 20.73 -0.17
C TYR A 103 -0.61 20.64 -1.30
N PRO A 104 -0.30 20.06 -2.48
CA PRO A 104 -1.28 19.94 -3.56
C PRO A 104 -2.55 19.17 -3.13
N VAL A 105 -2.42 18.21 -2.22
CA VAL A 105 -3.57 17.44 -1.70
C VAL A 105 -4.19 18.15 -0.50
N GLU A 106 -3.38 18.61 0.45
CA GLU A 106 -3.88 19.29 1.66
C GLU A 106 -4.61 20.60 1.33
N GLY A 107 -4.17 21.31 0.28
CA GLY A 107 -4.76 22.55 -0.21
C GLY A 107 -6.18 22.41 -0.76
N LEU A 108 -6.60 21.20 -1.13
CA LEU A 108 -7.98 20.91 -1.55
C LEU A 108 -8.97 20.96 -0.36
N PHE A 109 -8.47 20.84 0.87
CA PHE A 109 -9.29 20.70 2.08
C PHE A 109 -9.07 21.86 3.05
N LEU A 110 -9.45 23.08 2.66
CA LEU A 110 -9.16 24.30 3.42
C LEU A 110 -9.76 24.30 4.84
N ASN A 111 -10.99 23.80 5.01
CA ASN A 111 -11.75 23.89 6.26
C ASN A 111 -11.60 22.69 7.21
N GLN A 112 -10.65 21.78 6.95
CA GLN A 112 -10.46 20.57 7.74
C GLN A 112 -9.31 20.70 8.76
N SER A 113 -9.29 19.84 9.77
CA SER A 113 -8.21 19.80 10.77
C SER A 113 -6.87 19.42 10.12
N ALA A 114 -5.75 19.89 10.67
CA ALA A 114 -4.42 19.60 10.16
C ALA A 114 -4.13 18.08 10.08
N GLU A 115 -4.56 17.32 11.08
CA GLU A 115 -4.43 15.86 11.12
C GLU A 115 -5.23 15.19 9.99
N LEU A 116 -6.47 15.64 9.73
CA LEU A 116 -7.28 15.08 8.65
C LEU A 116 -6.71 15.42 7.27
N LYS A 117 -6.19 16.65 7.06
CA LYS A 117 -5.51 17.02 5.81
C LYS A 117 -4.29 16.12 5.56
N LYS A 118 -3.47 15.94 6.60
CA LYS A 118 -2.29 15.08 6.55
C LYS A 118 -2.66 13.63 6.24
N GLY A 119 -3.67 13.09 6.92
CA GLY A 119 -4.18 11.74 6.68
C GLY A 119 -4.74 11.55 5.27
N LEU A 120 -5.47 12.54 4.73
CA LEU A 120 -5.95 12.53 3.35
C LEU A 120 -4.80 12.57 2.33
N SER A 121 -3.79 13.40 2.58
CA SER A 121 -2.59 13.48 1.74
C SER A 121 -1.81 12.16 1.74
N SER A 122 -1.54 11.61 2.92
CA SER A 122 -0.86 10.31 3.06
C SER A 122 -1.67 9.17 2.44
N GLY A 123 -2.99 9.12 2.65
CA GLY A 123 -3.88 8.14 2.03
C GLY A 123 -3.85 8.23 0.50
N PHE A 124 -3.87 9.44 -0.06
CA PHE A 124 -3.76 9.66 -1.50
C PHE A 124 -2.45 9.12 -2.07
N TYR A 125 -1.31 9.46 -1.48
CA TYR A 125 -0.01 8.99 -1.98
C TYR A 125 0.18 7.49 -1.79
N VAL A 126 -0.24 6.95 -0.65
CA VAL A 126 -0.17 5.51 -0.39
C VAL A 126 -1.06 4.73 -1.35
N PHE A 127 -2.26 5.21 -1.67
CA PHE A 127 -3.12 4.59 -2.68
C PHE A 127 -2.39 4.42 -4.02
N TRP A 128 -1.84 5.50 -4.58
CA TRP A 128 -1.21 5.45 -5.90
C TRP A 128 0.05 4.60 -5.91
N ILE A 129 0.89 4.70 -4.87
CA ILE A 129 2.12 3.92 -4.83
C ILE A 129 1.84 2.43 -4.58
N ALA A 130 0.88 2.10 -3.72
CA ALA A 130 0.45 0.72 -3.47
C ALA A 130 -0.17 0.10 -4.73
N LEU A 131 -1.00 0.87 -5.45
CA LEU A 131 -1.58 0.42 -6.72
C LEU A 131 -0.50 0.10 -7.75
N TYR A 132 0.48 0.99 -7.91
CA TYR A 132 1.61 0.78 -8.81
C TYR A 132 2.45 -0.45 -8.40
N ALA A 133 2.83 -0.52 -7.12
CA ALA A 133 3.64 -1.59 -6.58
C ALA A 133 2.97 -2.96 -6.73
N GLN A 134 1.69 -3.06 -6.41
CA GLN A 134 0.96 -4.30 -6.51
C GLN A 134 0.68 -4.69 -7.95
N THR A 135 0.43 -3.73 -8.85
CA THR A 135 0.29 -4.02 -10.29
C THR A 135 1.58 -4.60 -10.86
N TYR A 136 2.73 -4.04 -10.46
CA TYR A 136 4.04 -4.57 -10.83
C TYR A 136 4.27 -5.97 -10.26
N SER A 137 4.02 -6.16 -8.95
CA SER A 137 4.20 -7.44 -8.27
C SER A 137 3.28 -8.54 -8.85
N ASN A 138 2.04 -8.19 -9.19
CA ASN A 138 1.09 -9.04 -9.90
C ASN A 138 1.61 -9.48 -11.28
N GLY A 139 2.49 -8.71 -11.92
CA GLY A 139 3.17 -9.10 -13.17
C GLY A 139 4.18 -10.22 -12.94
N LEU A 140 4.98 -10.09 -11.88
CA LEU A 140 6.02 -11.07 -11.54
C LEU A 140 5.41 -12.38 -10.98
N ALA A 141 4.29 -12.28 -10.26
CA ALA A 141 3.61 -13.41 -9.64
C ALA A 141 3.03 -14.43 -10.64
N GLN A 142 2.98 -14.11 -11.95
CA GLN A 142 2.46 -14.99 -13.01
C GLN A 142 3.46 -16.05 -13.49
N THR A 143 4.68 -16.06 -12.94
CA THR A 143 5.69 -17.06 -13.28
C THR A 143 5.34 -18.43 -12.70
N CYS A 144 4.90 -19.32 -13.59
CA CYS A 144 4.98 -20.77 -13.47
C CYS A 144 5.94 -21.32 -14.55
#